data_AF-A0A078BAZ6-F1
#
_entry.id   AF-A0A078BAZ6-F1
#
_cell.length_a   1.000
_cell.length_b   1.000
_cell.length_c   1.000
_cell.angle_alpha   90.00
_cell.angle_beta   90.00
_cell.angle_gamma   90.00
#
_symmetry.space_group_name_H-M   'P 1'
#
loop_
_entity.id
_entity.type
_entity.pdbx_description
1 polymer ?
#
loop_
_entity_poly.entity_id
_entity_poly.type
_entity_poly.pdbx_seq_one_letter_code
_entity_poly.pdbx_strand_id
1 'polypeptide(L)'
;MRISKTYLSLLVVGLFGISMVSTSHIDDTNGELSNFSFDRVVFRTVKDCSLDKIPDIKYFLEEDGGKYPKLDIYLSEGEPRFELSKEGKVVDTIRVGRYNIKAIRNLLAELGVKRDESHSYEKKAAVIAIEQAFKVPHEPPPKPAAAANGKEDL
;
A
#
# COMPACT_ATOMS: atom_id res chain seq x y z
N MET A 1 -31.82 46.58 58.79
CA MET A 1 -32.40 47.04 57.49
C MET A 1 -31.31 47.72 56.68
N ARG A 2 -30.71 47.00 55.72
CA ARG A 2 -30.07 47.51 54.49
C ARG A 2 -29.79 46.31 53.57
N ILE A 3 -30.10 46.52 52.30
CA ILE A 3 -30.30 45.55 51.21
C ILE A 3 -29.11 45.63 50.26
N SER A 4 -28.80 44.51 49.58
CA SER A 4 -28.12 44.38 48.26
C SER A 4 -26.59 44.55 48.22
N LYS A 5 -25.79 43.89 47.35
CA LYS A 5 -26.01 43.28 46.02
C LYS A 5 -25.08 42.07 45.80
N THR A 6 -25.59 41.09 45.08
CA THR A 6 -24.90 40.01 44.35
C THR A 6 -24.10 40.54 43.16
N TYR A 7 -22.92 39.98 42.85
CA TYR A 7 -22.34 39.79 41.50
C TYR A 7 -21.21 38.75 41.63
N LEU A 8 -21.48 37.46 41.36
CA LEU A 8 -21.26 36.79 40.07
C LEU A 8 -19.85 37.03 39.50
N SER A 9 -18.89 36.20 39.89
CA SER A 9 -17.61 36.04 39.19
C SER A 9 -17.56 34.64 38.60
N LEU A 10 -17.53 34.58 37.27
CA LEU A 10 -17.46 33.37 36.47
C LEU A 10 -16.23 32.55 36.81
N LEU A 11 -16.43 31.28 37.19
CA LEU A 11 -15.39 30.27 37.26
C LEU A 11 -15.22 29.68 35.86
N VAL A 12 -14.21 30.16 35.12
CA VAL A 12 -13.81 29.60 33.83
C VAL A 12 -13.14 28.24 34.10
N VAL A 13 -13.92 27.17 34.01
CA VAL A 13 -13.39 25.80 33.98
C VAL A 13 -12.71 25.61 32.63
N GLY A 14 -11.38 25.75 32.62
CA GLY A 14 -10.55 25.41 31.48
C GLY A 14 -10.60 23.90 31.23
N LEU A 15 -11.37 23.49 30.23
CA LEU A 15 -11.42 22.13 29.73
C LEU A 15 -10.12 21.85 28.96
N PHE A 16 -9.06 21.43 29.66
CA PHE A 16 -7.89 20.86 29.01
C PHE A 16 -8.29 19.50 28.44
N GLY A 17 -8.56 19.47 27.13
CA GLY A 17 -8.76 18.25 26.37
C GLY A 17 -7.50 17.40 26.45
N ILE A 18 -7.58 16.31 27.21
CA ILE A 18 -6.59 15.24 27.17
C ILE A 18 -6.81 14.55 25.82
N SER A 19 -5.97 14.87 24.84
CA SER A 19 -5.88 14.09 23.60
C SER A 19 -5.45 12.68 23.99
N MET A 20 -6.42 11.78 24.10
CA MET A 20 -6.15 10.36 24.28
C MET A 20 -5.41 9.88 23.03
N VAL A 21 -4.15 9.50 23.19
CA VAL A 21 -3.43 8.71 22.19
C VAL A 21 -4.11 7.35 22.20
N SER A 22 -4.97 7.10 21.20
CA SER A 22 -5.54 5.78 20.99
C SER A 22 -4.40 4.79 20.78
N THR A 23 -4.23 3.90 21.76
CA THR A 23 -3.42 2.71 21.61
C THR A 23 -4.15 1.84 20.59
N SER A 24 -3.49 1.51 19.48
CA SER A 24 -4.05 0.68 18.40
C SER A 24 -4.16 -0.78 18.87
N HIS A 25 -5.13 -1.07 19.72
CA HIS A 25 -5.75 -2.39 19.79
C HIS A 25 -6.99 -2.30 18.90
N ILE A 26 -6.87 -2.82 17.66
CA ILE A 26 -8.03 -3.03 16.80
C ILE A 26 -8.82 -4.16 17.44
N ASP A 27 -9.74 -3.81 18.34
CA ASP A 27 -10.65 -4.74 19.01
C ASP A 27 -12.04 -4.54 18.38
N ASP A 28 -12.48 -5.52 17.60
CA ASP A 28 -13.77 -5.54 16.90
C ASP A 28 -14.91 -5.77 17.90
N THR A 29 -15.11 -4.81 18.80
CA THR A 29 -16.08 -4.90 19.89
C THR A 29 -17.50 -4.53 19.46
N ASN A 30 -17.65 -3.84 18.32
CA ASN A 30 -18.94 -3.29 17.85
C ASN A 30 -19.27 -3.58 16.37
N GLY A 31 -18.49 -4.40 15.65
CA GLY A 31 -18.75 -4.68 14.24
C GLY A 31 -18.54 -3.45 13.32
N GLU A 32 -17.89 -2.38 13.78
CA GLU A 32 -17.63 -1.18 12.96
C GLU A 32 -16.65 -1.46 11.82
N LEU A 33 -15.78 -2.46 11.96
CA LEU A 33 -14.92 -2.96 10.87
C LEU A 33 -15.72 -3.67 9.76
N SER A 34 -16.94 -4.14 10.03
CA SER A 34 -17.78 -4.81 9.01
C SER A 34 -18.30 -3.86 7.93
N ASN A 35 -18.29 -2.54 8.19
CA ASN A 35 -18.69 -1.51 7.21
C ASN A 35 -17.48 -0.80 6.56
N PHE A 36 -16.27 -1.03 7.06
CA PHE A 36 -15.07 -0.47 6.47
C PHE A 36 -14.65 -1.31 5.26
N SER A 37 -14.71 -0.69 4.07
CA SER A 37 -14.34 -1.33 2.80
C SER A 37 -13.27 -0.51 2.12
N PHE A 38 -12.30 -1.20 1.53
CA PHE A 38 -11.27 -0.62 0.69
C PHE A 38 -11.06 -1.55 -0.52
N ASP A 39 -10.62 -0.97 -1.63
CA ASP A 39 -10.49 -1.69 -2.90
C ASP A 39 -9.04 -2.14 -3.16
N ARG A 40 -8.07 -1.48 -2.50
CA ARG A 40 -6.64 -1.71 -2.73
C ARG A 40 -5.81 -1.52 -1.46
N VAL A 41 -4.81 -2.38 -1.29
CA VAL A 41 -3.80 -2.30 -0.23
C VAL A 41 -2.44 -2.06 -0.87
N VAL A 42 -1.75 -1.03 -0.39
CA VAL A 42 -0.42 -0.64 -0.88
C VAL A 42 0.56 -0.66 0.29
N PHE A 43 1.66 -1.39 0.15
CA PHE A 43 2.74 -1.35 1.12
C PHE A 43 3.73 -0.23 0.76
N ARG A 44 3.90 0.74 1.67
CA ARG A 44 4.92 1.78 1.58
C ARG A 44 6.06 1.42 2.51
N THR A 45 7.27 1.37 1.97
CA THR A 45 8.46 1.00 2.75
C THR A 45 9.63 1.94 2.47
N VAL A 46 10.64 1.89 3.35
CA VAL A 46 11.88 2.66 3.25
C VAL A 46 12.95 1.94 2.44
N LYS A 47 13.98 2.69 2.06
CA LYS A 47 15.20 2.13 1.46
C LYS A 47 15.91 1.17 2.41
N ASP A 48 16.63 0.20 1.84
CA ASP A 48 17.26 -0.93 2.54
C ASP A 48 18.07 -0.55 3.78
N CYS A 49 18.83 0.54 3.74
CA CYS A 49 19.68 0.95 4.87
C CYS A 49 18.89 1.28 6.16
N SER A 50 17.59 1.59 6.03
CA SER A 50 16.71 1.80 7.20
C SER A 50 15.99 0.52 7.64
N LEU A 51 15.92 -0.49 6.77
CA LEU A 51 15.28 -1.77 7.04
C LEU A 51 16.11 -2.69 7.93
N ASP A 52 17.43 -2.49 8.01
CA ASP A 52 18.28 -3.24 8.94
C ASP A 52 17.87 -3.07 10.41
N LYS A 53 17.16 -1.97 10.74
CA LYS A 53 16.60 -1.72 12.08
C LYS A 53 15.27 -2.44 12.31
N ILE A 54 14.68 -3.02 11.26
CA ILE A 54 13.35 -3.64 11.26
C ILE A 54 13.43 -4.99 10.51
N PRO A 55 14.09 -6.00 11.11
CA PRO A 55 14.48 -7.23 10.41
C PRO A 55 13.27 -8.03 9.89
N ASP A 56 12.14 -8.02 10.59
CA ASP A 56 10.92 -8.70 10.12
C ASP A 56 10.35 -8.08 8.83
N ILE A 57 10.42 -6.74 8.70
CA ILE A 57 9.98 -6.06 7.48
C ILE A 57 10.95 -6.31 6.34
N LYS A 58 12.26 -6.33 6.63
CA LYS A 58 13.28 -6.71 5.65
C LYS A 58 13.04 -8.13 5.13
N TYR A 59 12.88 -9.09 6.03
CA TYR A 59 12.58 -10.48 5.69
C TYR A 59 11.27 -10.60 4.89
N PHE A 60 10.23 -9.89 5.31
CA PHE A 60 8.98 -9.85 4.54
C PHE A 60 9.24 -9.36 3.12
N LEU A 61 9.99 -8.28 2.93
CA LEU A 61 10.28 -7.72 1.61
C LEU A 61 11.14 -8.64 0.75
N GLU A 62 12.09 -9.38 1.31
CA GLU A 62 12.99 -10.26 0.56
C GLU A 62 12.32 -11.60 0.22
N GLU A 63 11.60 -12.21 1.17
CA GLU A 63 11.21 -13.62 1.10
C GLU A 63 9.70 -13.86 0.93
N ASP A 64 8.86 -12.89 1.33
CA ASP A 64 7.42 -13.14 1.47
C ASP A 64 6.55 -12.19 0.62
N GLY A 65 6.96 -10.95 0.38
CA GLY A 65 6.20 -9.95 -0.36
C GLY A 65 5.89 -10.38 -1.79
N GLY A 66 6.79 -11.15 -2.40
CA GLY A 66 6.59 -11.75 -3.73
C GLY A 66 5.43 -12.74 -3.79
N LYS A 67 5.05 -13.34 -2.66
CA LYS A 67 3.95 -14.31 -2.53
C LYS A 67 2.58 -13.64 -2.40
N TYR A 68 2.50 -12.32 -2.51
CA TYR A 68 1.23 -11.58 -2.50
C TYR A 68 1.02 -10.92 -3.87
N PRO A 69 0.33 -11.57 -4.83
CA PRO A 69 0.20 -11.08 -6.19
C PRO A 69 -0.51 -9.73 -6.29
N LYS A 70 -1.49 -9.49 -5.40
CA LYS A 70 -2.31 -8.27 -5.36
C LYS A 70 -1.76 -7.19 -4.41
N LEU A 71 -0.60 -7.42 -3.80
CA LEU A 71 0.04 -6.42 -2.94
C LEU A 71 1.01 -5.59 -3.78
N ASP A 72 0.74 -4.30 -3.87
CA ASP A 72 1.67 -3.34 -4.44
C ASP A 72 2.66 -2.87 -3.38
N ILE A 73 3.93 -2.78 -3.74
CA ILE A 73 5.01 -2.37 -2.84
C ILE A 73 5.73 -1.19 -3.47
N TYR A 74 5.80 -0.06 -2.77
CA TYR A 74 6.50 1.14 -3.23
C TYR A 74 7.44 1.67 -2.17
N LEU A 75 8.55 2.23 -2.64
CA LEU A 75 9.46 3.01 -1.80
C LEU A 75 8.82 4.37 -1.47
N SER A 76 8.93 4.77 -0.21
CA SER A 76 8.43 6.04 0.34
C SER A 76 9.34 6.51 1.46
N GLU A 77 9.27 7.80 1.76
CA GLU A 77 9.80 8.35 3.00
C GLU A 77 8.85 8.00 4.17
N GLY A 78 9.41 7.95 5.39
CA GLY A 78 8.68 7.67 6.63
C GLY A 78 8.66 6.19 7.05
N GLU A 79 7.91 5.84 8.09
CA GLU A 79 7.85 4.47 8.60
C GLU A 79 7.13 3.49 7.64
N PRO A 80 7.51 2.19 7.62
CA PRO A 80 6.78 1.17 6.88
C PRO A 80 5.31 1.08 7.28
N ARG A 81 4.41 1.07 6.28
CA ARG A 81 2.96 1.14 6.49
C ARG A 81 2.16 0.56 5.32
N PHE A 82 0.98 0.04 5.61
CA PHE A 82 -0.02 -0.29 4.61
C PHE A 82 -0.98 0.88 4.43
N GLU A 83 -1.11 1.38 3.21
CA GLU A 83 -2.10 2.38 2.81
C GLU A 83 -3.31 1.65 2.23
N LEU A 84 -4.48 1.87 2.84
CA LEU A 84 -5.75 1.33 2.40
C LEU A 84 -6.42 2.37 1.52
N SER A 85 -6.80 2.00 0.30
CA SER A 85 -7.39 2.92 -0.67
C SER A 85 -8.76 2.46 -1.13
N LYS A 86 -9.68 3.41 -1.29
CA LYS A 86 -11.01 3.24 -1.87
C LYS A 86 -11.22 4.27 -2.97
N GLU A 87 -11.68 3.84 -4.15
CA GLU A 87 -11.91 4.73 -5.31
C GLU A 87 -10.68 5.61 -5.66
N GLY A 88 -9.48 5.05 -5.50
CA GLY A 88 -8.21 5.74 -5.79
C GLY A 88 -7.75 6.75 -4.73
N LYS A 89 -8.45 6.88 -3.59
CA LYS A 89 -8.04 7.72 -2.47
C LYS A 89 -7.62 6.88 -1.28
N VAL A 90 -6.55 7.28 -0.59
CA VAL A 90 -6.15 6.67 0.68
C VAL A 90 -7.18 7.02 1.74
N VAL A 91 -7.84 6.00 2.29
CA VAL A 91 -8.84 6.14 3.35
C VAL A 91 -8.28 5.86 4.73
N ASP A 92 -7.22 5.04 4.82
CA ASP A 92 -6.57 4.74 6.09
C ASP A 92 -5.11 4.28 5.91
N THR A 93 -4.35 4.25 6.99
CA THR A 93 -2.93 3.89 7.01
C THR A 93 -2.55 3.14 8.29
N ILE A 94 -2.06 1.91 8.12
CA ILE A 94 -1.64 1.05 9.22
C ILE A 94 -0.11 0.99 9.26
N ARG A 95 0.50 1.51 10.33
CA ARG A 95 1.96 1.49 10.50
C ARG A 95 2.41 0.13 11.03
N VAL A 96 3.37 -0.49 10.35
CA VAL A 96 3.81 -1.86 10.61
C VAL A 96 5.29 -1.99 10.95
N GLY A 97 6.01 -0.88 11.13
CA GLY A 97 7.43 -0.89 11.47
C GLY A 97 7.82 -1.60 12.77
N ARG A 98 6.85 -2.04 13.59
CA ARG A 98 7.07 -2.81 14.82
C ARG A 98 6.45 -4.21 14.79
N TYR A 99 5.87 -4.59 13.65
CA TYR A 99 5.14 -5.84 13.52
C TYR A 99 6.14 -6.95 13.21
N ASN A 100 5.94 -8.12 13.82
CA ASN A 100 6.67 -9.32 13.43
C ASN A 100 6.04 -9.96 12.17
N ILE A 101 6.75 -10.90 11.56
CA ILE A 101 6.28 -11.55 10.32
C ILE A 101 4.88 -12.19 10.44
N LYS A 102 4.56 -12.77 11.60
CA LYS A 102 3.24 -13.40 11.84
C LYS A 102 2.13 -12.36 11.85
N ALA A 103 2.36 -11.23 12.52
CA ALA A 103 1.40 -10.12 12.57
C ALA A 103 1.17 -9.52 11.17
N ILE A 104 2.23 -9.37 10.36
CA ILE A 104 2.12 -8.89 8.98
C ILE A 104 1.25 -9.84 8.13
N ARG A 105 1.49 -11.14 8.21
CA ARG A 105 0.70 -12.15 7.48
C ARG A 105 -0.76 -12.16 7.87
N ASN A 106 -1.03 -12.11 9.17
CA ASN A 106 -2.39 -12.06 9.70
C ASN A 106 -3.12 -10.79 9.24
N LEU A 107 -2.46 -9.63 9.35
CA LEU A 107 -3.02 -8.37 8.90
C LEU A 107 -3.35 -8.40 7.40
N LEU A 108 -2.45 -8.90 6.56
CA LEU A 108 -2.72 -9.03 5.12
C LEU A 108 -3.90 -9.98 4.83
N ALA A 109 -4.04 -11.07 5.59
CA ALA A 109 -5.17 -11.97 5.47
C ALA A 109 -6.49 -11.32 5.89
N GLU A 110 -6.50 -10.57 6.99
CA GLU A 110 -7.65 -9.77 7.47
C GLU A 110 -8.03 -8.69 6.44
N LEU A 111 -7.03 -8.09 5.77
CA LEU A 111 -7.25 -7.15 4.69
C LEU A 111 -7.65 -7.81 3.34
N GLY A 112 -7.85 -9.13 3.31
CA GLY A 112 -8.25 -9.87 2.11
C GLY A 112 -7.14 -10.08 1.07
N VAL A 113 -5.89 -9.75 1.40
CA VAL A 113 -4.72 -9.93 0.52
C VAL A 113 -4.20 -11.36 0.66
N LYS A 114 -4.61 -12.23 -0.26
CA LYS A 114 -4.27 -13.65 -0.23
C LYS A 114 -2.79 -13.90 -0.54
N ARG A 115 -2.18 -14.77 0.27
CA ARG A 115 -0.84 -15.33 0.05
C ARG A 115 -0.93 -16.50 -0.92
N ASP A 116 -0.02 -16.54 -1.87
CA ASP A 116 0.13 -17.59 -2.87
C ASP A 116 1.60 -18.06 -2.89
N GLU A 117 1.84 -19.25 -2.34
CA GLU A 117 3.19 -19.83 -2.25
C GLU A 117 3.77 -20.23 -3.60
N SER A 118 2.92 -20.32 -4.64
CA SER A 118 3.38 -20.57 -6.00
C SER A 118 3.97 -19.31 -6.66
N HIS A 119 3.84 -18.13 -6.05
CA HIS A 119 4.39 -16.87 -6.54
C HIS A 119 5.68 -16.47 -5.80
N SER A 120 6.61 -15.87 -6.53
CA SER A 120 7.84 -15.28 -5.98
C SER A 120 8.17 -14.00 -6.76
N TYR A 121 9.14 -13.22 -6.29
CA TYR A 121 9.63 -12.07 -7.05
C TYR A 121 10.20 -12.48 -8.40
N GLU A 122 10.94 -13.59 -8.50
CA GLU A 122 11.46 -14.02 -9.81
C GLU A 122 10.34 -14.34 -10.79
N LYS A 123 9.27 -14.98 -10.31
CA LYS A 123 8.10 -15.28 -11.15
C LYS A 123 7.36 -14.02 -11.59
N LYS A 124 7.19 -13.04 -10.69
CA LYS A 124 6.62 -11.73 -11.05
C LYS A 124 7.48 -11.02 -12.11
N ALA A 125 8.80 -10.99 -11.92
CA ALA A 125 9.73 -10.39 -12.87
C ALA A 125 9.69 -11.09 -14.24
N ALA A 126 9.60 -12.42 -14.27
CA ALA A 126 9.48 -13.20 -15.50
C ALA A 126 8.18 -12.88 -16.27
N VAL A 127 7.04 -12.77 -15.58
CA VAL A 127 5.76 -12.38 -16.21
C VAL A 127 5.85 -10.97 -16.80
N ILE A 128 6.41 -10.01 -16.06
CA ILE A 128 6.61 -8.63 -16.56
C ILE A 128 7.51 -8.62 -17.80
N ALA A 129 8.62 -9.37 -17.79
CA ALA A 129 9.52 -9.47 -18.92
C ALA A 129 8.83 -10.08 -20.16
N ILE A 130 8.02 -11.12 -19.97
CA ILE A 130 7.22 -11.73 -21.04
C ILE A 130 6.19 -10.72 -21.59
N GLU A 131 5.43 -10.04 -20.74
CA GLU A 131 4.47 -9.02 -21.16
C GLU A 131 5.13 -7.86 -21.92
N GLN A 132 6.32 -7.42 -21.49
CA GLN A 132 7.09 -6.40 -22.19
C GLN A 132 7.57 -6.89 -23.56
N ALA A 133 8.01 -8.15 -23.66
CA ALA A 133 8.44 -8.75 -24.92
C ALA A 133 7.29 -8.82 -25.95
N PHE A 134 6.05 -9.06 -25.51
CA PHE A 134 4.87 -9.06 -26.39
C PHE A 134 4.29 -7.66 -26.68
N LYS A 135 4.75 -6.61 -25.98
CA LYS A 135 4.38 -5.20 -26.26
C LYS A 135 5.29 -4.54 -27.29
N VAL A 136 6.36 -5.21 -27.75
CA VAL A 136 7.17 -4.72 -28.86
C VAL A 136 6.31 -4.76 -30.13
N PRO A 137 6.14 -3.64 -30.87
CA PRO A 137 5.46 -3.67 -32.15
C PRO A 137 6.20 -4.66 -33.05
N HIS A 138 5.52 -5.72 -33.50
CA HIS A 138 6.01 -6.46 -34.65
C HIS A 138 6.02 -5.46 -35.82
N GLU A 139 7.19 -4.95 -36.19
CA GLU A 139 7.34 -4.27 -37.47
C GLU A 139 6.77 -5.22 -38.54
N PRO A 140 5.79 -4.76 -39.35
CA PRO A 140 5.26 -5.61 -40.40
C PRO A 140 6.43 -6.05 -41.28
N PRO A 141 6.43 -7.33 -41.75
CA PRO A 141 7.52 -7.84 -42.56
C PRO A 141 7.78 -6.88 -43.74
N PRO A 142 9.05 -6.62 -44.09
CA PRO A 142 9.38 -5.66 -45.13
C PRO A 142 8.59 -6.02 -46.39
N LYS A 143 7.81 -5.05 -46.89
CA LYS A 143 7.01 -5.20 -48.10
C LYS A 143 7.95 -5.67 -49.22
N PRO A 144 7.68 -6.81 -49.89
CA PRO A 144 8.55 -7.29 -50.96
C PRO A 144 8.71 -6.17 -51.99
N ALA A 145 9.97 -5.86 -52.32
CA ALA A 145 10.32 -4.81 -53.26
C ALA A 145 9.56 -5.05 -54.57
N ALA A 146 8.80 -4.04 -55.01
CA ALA A 146 8.13 -4.09 -56.29
C ALA A 146 9.18 -4.33 -57.38
N ALA A 147 9.04 -5.42 -58.12
CA ALA A 147 9.91 -5.76 -59.24
C ALA A 147 9.99 -4.57 -60.20
N ALA A 148 11.20 -4.10 -60.46
CA ALA A 148 11.49 -3.09 -61.47
C ALA A 148 11.12 -3.67 -62.84
N ASN A 149 9.94 -3.29 -63.35
CA ASN A 149 9.57 -3.53 -64.74
C ASN A 149 10.27 -2.49 -65.62
N GLY A 150 11.24 -3.00 -66.38
CA GLY A 150 11.57 -2.67 -67.77
C GLY A 150 11.38 -1.24 -68.28
N LYS A 151 12.49 -0.69 -68.78
CA LYS A 151 12.47 -0.03 -70.08
C LYS A 151 13.72 -0.42 -70.87
N GLU A 152 13.49 -1.30 -71.84
CA GLU A 152 14.35 -1.50 -73.00
C GLU A 152 14.19 -0.26 -73.87
N ASP A 153 15.29 0.46 -74.12
CA ASP A 153 15.34 1.50 -75.15
C ASP A 153 16.17 0.95 -76.32
N LEU A 154 15.54 0.99 -77.51
CA LEU A 154 16.13 0.72 -78.83
C LEU A 154 17.26 1.70 -79.16
#